data_AF-K0JZV8-F1
#
_entry.id   AF-K0JZV8-F1
#
_cell.length_a   1.000
_cell.length_b   1.000
_cell.length_c   1.000
_cell.angle_alpha   90.00
_cell.angle_beta   90.00
_cell.angle_gamma   90.00
#
_symmetry.space_group_name_H-M   'P 1'
#
loop_
_entity.id
_entity.type
_entity.pdbx_description
1 polymer ?
#
loop_
_entity_poly.entity_id
_entity_poly.type
_entity_poly.pdbx_seq_one_letter_code
_entity_poly.pdbx_strand_id
1 'polypeptide(L)' 'MWTLSWVLMAYNISDDAFVSQVELPAEIDSATVKSLVGDYPNLKGDSFPVVGESLSRLMNMSAEGLDPTRFDYFIEFR' A
#
# COMPACT_ATOMS: atom_id res chain seq x y z
N MET A 1 -20.79 -8.71 -3.17
CA MET A 1 -20.09 -8.87 -1.89
C MET A 1 -18.76 -8.18 -2.07
N TRP A 2 -18.49 -7.10 -1.34
CA TRP A 2 -17.14 -6.52 -1.30
C TRP A 2 -16.29 -7.47 -0.46
N THR A 3 -15.30 -8.11 -1.07
CA THR A 3 -14.31 -8.93 -0.36
C THR A 3 -13.32 -7.99 0.29
N LEU A 4 -13.24 -8.02 1.62
CA LEU A 4 -12.28 -7.20 2.35
C LEU A 4 -10.85 -7.62 1.98
N SER A 5 -10.02 -6.70 1.49
CA SER A 5 -8.67 -6.94 0.99
C SER A 5 -7.73 -5.77 1.28
N TRP A 6 -6.43 -5.98 1.12
CA TRP A 6 -5.47 -4.89 1.18
C TRP A 6 -5.42 -4.15 -0.15
N VAL A 7 -5.34 -2.82 -0.08
CA VAL A 7 -5.25 -1.97 -1.25
C VAL A 7 -4.04 -1.05 -1.14
N LEU A 8 -3.41 -0.78 -2.28
CA LEU A 8 -2.39 0.25 -2.42
C LEU A 8 -3.04 1.49 -3.04
N MET A 9 -2.99 2.59 -2.32
CA MET A 9 -3.47 3.90 -2.77
C MET A 9 -2.28 4.72 -3.23
N ALA A 10 -2.44 5.41 -4.35
CA ALA A 10 -1.45 6.34 -4.88
C ALA A 10 -2.00 7.77 -4.85
N TYR A 11 -1.20 8.69 -4.32
CA TYR A 11 -1.47 10.12 -4.27
C TYR A 11 -0.36 10.85 -4.98
N ASN A 12 -0.68 11.92 -5.71
CA ASN A 12 0.32 12.70 -6.42
C ASN A 12 1.09 13.60 -5.45
N ILE A 13 2.43 13.51 -5.46
CA ILE A 13 3.30 14.27 -4.53
C ILE A 13 3.14 15.78 -4.73
N SER A 14 2.80 16.24 -5.96
CA SER A 14 2.75 17.68 -6.25
C SER A 14 1.56 18.41 -5.65
N ASP A 15 0.43 17.71 -5.44
CA ASP A 15 -0.86 18.33 -5.09
C ASP A 15 -1.72 17.49 -4.13
N ASP A 16 -1.19 16.40 -3.59
CA ASP A 16 -1.85 15.44 -2.71
C ASP A 16 -3.15 14.84 -3.28
N ALA A 17 -3.36 14.95 -4.60
CA ALA A 17 -4.57 14.43 -5.23
C ALA A 17 -4.55 12.90 -5.25
N PHE A 18 -5.65 12.26 -4.87
CA PHE A 18 -5.84 10.82 -5.06
C PHE A 18 -5.82 10.48 -6.55
N VAL A 19 -4.97 9.51 -6.93
CA VAL A 19 -4.77 9.11 -8.32
C VAL A 19 -5.42 7.78 -8.61
N SER A 20 -5.12 6.77 -7.79
CA SER A 20 -5.59 5.41 -8.01
C SER A 20 -5.58 4.57 -6.74
N GLN A 21 -6.36 3.50 -6.79
CA GLN A 21 -6.36 2.43 -5.80
C GLN A 21 -6.25 1.10 -6.56
N VAL A 22 -5.34 0.24 -6.11
CA VAL A 22 -5.11 -1.09 -6.68
C VAL A 22 -5.29 -2.11 -5.57
N GLU A 23 -6.11 -3.14 -5.83
CA GLU A 23 -6.21 -4.28 -4.93
C GLU A 23 -4.90 -5.05 -4.95
N LEU A 24 -4.34 -5.29 -3.76
CA LEU A 24 -3.15 -6.11 -3.63
C LEU A 24 -3.54 -7.59 -3.73
N PRO A 25 -2.65 -8.44 -4.28
CA PRO A 25 -2.89 -9.87 -4.37
C PRO A 25 -3.22 -10.49 -3.01
N ALA A 26 -4.01 -11.57 -2.99
CA ALA A 26 -4.45 -12.22 -1.76
C ALA A 26 -3.30 -12.79 -0.91
N GLU A 27 -2.12 -12.98 -1.51
CA GLU A 27 -0.87 -13.36 -0.83
C GLU A 27 -0.35 -12.26 0.10
N ILE A 28 -0.73 -11.00 -0.14
CA ILE A 28 -0.41 -9.87 0.75
C ILE A 28 -1.40 -9.91 1.92
N ASP A 29 -1.06 -10.65 2.96
CA ASP A 29 -1.85 -10.75 4.19
C ASP A 29 -1.40 -9.76 5.27
N SER A 30 -2.04 -9.81 6.45
CA SER A 30 -1.68 -8.93 7.57
C SER A 30 -0.24 -9.15 8.06
N ALA A 31 0.34 -10.34 7.94
CA ALA A 31 1.71 -10.59 8.34
C ALA A 31 2.69 -9.91 7.37
N THR A 32 2.41 -9.99 6.08
CA THR A 32 3.15 -9.27 5.04
C THR A 32 3.06 -7.76 5.26
N VAL A 33 1.86 -7.22 5.47
CA VAL A 33 1.69 -5.77 5.73
C VAL A 33 2.44 -5.35 6.99
N LYS A 34 2.38 -6.12 8.08
CA LYS A 34 3.19 -5.84 9.28
C LYS A 34 4.68 -5.78 8.99
N SER A 35 5.19 -6.63 8.08
CA SER A 35 6.60 -6.60 7.69
C SER A 35 6.98 -5.36 6.87
N LEU A 36 6.00 -4.73 6.20
CA LEU A 36 6.20 -3.52 5.39
C LEU A 36 6.09 -2.24 6.23
N VAL A 37 5.10 -2.15 7.12
CA VAL A 37 4.80 -0.90 7.83
C VAL A 37 5.17 -0.93 9.30
N GLY A 38 5.31 -2.12 9.90
CA GLY A 38 5.55 -2.33 11.32
C GLY A 38 4.37 -3.02 12.04
N ASP A 39 4.61 -3.46 13.27
CA ASP A 39 3.60 -4.14 14.08
C ASP A 39 2.69 -3.12 14.79
N TYR A 40 1.67 -2.64 14.05
CA TYR A 40 0.66 -1.74 14.60
C TYR A 40 -0.58 -2.50 15.11
N PRO A 41 -1.16 -2.05 16.24
CA PRO A 41 -2.34 -2.69 16.83
C PRO A 41 -3.60 -2.55 15.97
N ASN A 42 -3.71 -1.50 15.15
CA ASN A 42 -4.88 -1.22 14.31
C ASN A 42 -4.58 -1.34 12.81
N LEU A 43 -3.85 -2.38 12.41
CA LEU A 43 -3.40 -2.56 11.03
C LEU A 43 -4.54 -2.50 9.98
N LYS A 44 -5.75 -2.98 10.34
CA LYS A 44 -6.91 -3.03 9.44
C LYS A 44 -7.84 -1.81 9.54
N GLY A 45 -7.52 -0.84 10.38
CA GLY A 45 -8.35 0.35 10.59
C GLY A 45 -7.67 1.66 10.21
N ASP A 46 -6.37 1.63 9.92
CA ASP A 46 -5.56 2.80 9.59
C ASP A 46 -4.93 2.67 8.19
N SER A 47 -4.55 3.80 7.61
CA SER A 47 -3.77 3.87 6.37
C SER A 47 -2.30 4.11 6.71
N PHE A 48 -1.39 3.34 6.10
CA PHE A 48 0.03 3.40 6.43
C PHE A 48 0.87 3.79 5.22
N PRO A 49 1.82 4.75 5.35
CA PRO A 49 2.70 5.10 4.25
C PRO A 49 3.65 3.94 3.93
N VAL A 50 3.88 3.70 2.64
CA VAL A 50 4.82 2.71 2.12
C VAL A 50 5.92 3.44 1.37
N VAL A 51 7.11 3.49 1.98
CA VAL A 51 8.25 4.26 1.47
C VAL A 51 9.54 3.43 1.51
N GLY A 52 10.58 3.91 0.80
CA GLY A 52 11.93 3.34 0.85
C GLY A 52 11.96 1.83 0.56
N GLU A 53 12.61 1.06 1.45
CA GLU A 53 12.75 -0.39 1.29
C GLU A 53 11.40 -1.13 1.22
N SER A 54 10.40 -0.68 1.98
CA SER A 54 9.07 -1.31 1.97
C SER A 54 8.40 -1.14 0.62
N LEU A 55 8.55 0.03 0.01
CA LEU A 55 8.05 0.28 -1.34
C LEU A 55 8.82 -0.56 -2.37
N SER A 56 10.15 -0.62 -2.28
CA SER A 56 10.96 -1.48 -3.16
C SER A 56 10.57 -2.96 -3.05
N ARG A 57 10.27 -3.46 -1.84
CA ARG A 57 9.77 -4.83 -1.65
C ARG A 57 8.40 -5.02 -2.29
N LEU A 58 7.48 -4.08 -2.12
CA LEU A 58 6.15 -4.15 -2.70
C LEU A 58 6.18 -4.14 -4.24
N MET A 59 7.04 -3.31 -4.84
CA MET A 59 7.31 -3.27 -6.28
C MET A 59 7.75 -4.64 -6.80
N ASN A 60 8.66 -5.30 -6.07
CA ASN A 60 9.16 -6.63 -6.45
C ASN A 60 8.11 -7.75 -6.29
N MET A 61 7.12 -7.57 -5.42
CA MET A 61 6.13 -8.60 -5.09
C MET A 61 4.89 -8.57 -5.98
N SER A 62 4.40 -7.39 -6.37
CA SER A 62 3.06 -7.31 -6.98
C SER A 62 2.83 -6.16 -7.95
N ALA A 63 3.67 -5.13 -7.93
CA ALA A 63 3.31 -3.84 -8.51
C ALA A 63 4.35 -3.35 -9.52
N GLU A 64 4.27 -3.87 -10.74
CA GLU A 64 4.87 -3.20 -11.88
C GLU A 64 4.22 -1.82 -12.06
N GLY A 65 5.03 -0.78 -12.32
CA GLY A 65 4.53 0.56 -12.62
C GLY A 65 4.37 1.51 -11.43
N LEU A 66 4.86 1.17 -10.23
CA LEU A 66 5.00 2.16 -9.16
C LEU A 66 6.12 3.16 -9.52
N ASP A 67 5.79 4.43 -9.46
CA ASP A 67 6.71 5.56 -9.63
C ASP A 67 6.81 6.35 -8.31
N PRO A 68 7.84 6.08 -7.47
CA PRO A 68 8.06 6.81 -6.22
C PRO A 68 8.50 8.26 -6.40
N THR A 69 8.80 8.68 -7.64
CA THR A 69 9.17 10.08 -7.92
C THR A 69 7.97 10.96 -8.17
N ARG A 70 6.81 10.35 -8.44
CA ARG A 70 5.55 11.03 -8.76
C ARG A 70 4.47 10.82 -7.71
N PHE A 71 4.49 9.70 -7.00
CA PHE A 71 3.41 9.32 -6.13
C PHE A 71 3.87 8.90 -4.73
N ASP A 72 3.10 9.33 -3.74
CA ASP A 72 3.11 8.78 -2.39
C ASP A 72 2.15 7.59 -2.31
N TYR A 73 2.60 6.52 -1.65
CA TYR A 73 1.85 5.27 -1.56
C TYR A 73 1.43 4.99 -0.13
N PHE A 74 0.17 4.55 0.02
CA PHE A 74 -0.39 4.13 1.29
C PHE A 74 -1.06 2.77 1.16
N ILE A 75 -0.88 1.91 2.16
CA ILE A 75 -1.57 0.63 2.25
C ILE A 75 -2.71 0.71 3.27
N GLU A 76 -3.87 0.19 2.90
CA GLU A 76 -5.10 0.22 3.71
C GLU A 76 -5.87 -1.09 3.52
N PHE A 77 -6.65 -1.50 4.53
CA PHE A 77 -7.55 -2.66 4.43
C PHE A 77 -8.97 -2.17 4.16
N ARG A 78 -9.60 -2.64 3.08
CA ARG A 78 -10.93 -2.20 2.62
C ARG A 78 -11.83 -3.33 2.22
#